data_AF-X1ADA1-F1
#
_entry.id   AF-X1ADA1-F1
#
_cell.length_a   1.000
_cell.length_b   1.000
_cell.length_c   1.000
_cell.angle_alpha   90.00
_cell.angle_beta   90.00
_cell.angle_gamma   90.00
#
_symmetry.space_group_name_H-M   'P 1'
#
loop_
_entity.id
_entity.type
_entity.pdbx_description
1 polymer ?
#
loop_
_entity_poly.entity_id
_entity_poly.type
_entity_poly.pdbx_seq_one_letter_code
_entity_poly.pdbx_strand_id
1 'polypeptide(L)'
;MSGAVGIEFLLGLGIALLFFGEAKSKNFVMPIILLPMMVAPVIVGYMWRLLYQVQTGPFNYILGFLGLGPYEWTSNVSTALPSIIIADVWQWTPFVALVSLAGLSALPQELFEAAEIDGASSWQRLIYVTLPMLRRVIAIVLV
;
A
#
# COMPACT_ATOMS: atom_id res chain seq x y z
N MET A 1 0.45 11.23 -11.26
CA MET A 1 -0.52 10.93 -10.19
C MET A 1 -1.21 9.59 -10.40
N SER A 2 -1.69 9.25 -11.60
CA SER A 2 -2.31 7.93 -11.89
C SER A 2 -1.44 6.70 -11.53
N GLY A 3 -0.11 6.82 -11.62
CA GLY A 3 0.80 5.73 -11.23
C GLY A 3 0.88 5.47 -9.72
N ALA A 4 0.73 6.50 -8.87
CA ALA A 4 0.81 6.34 -7.41
C ALA A 4 -0.42 5.61 -6.86
N VAL A 5 -1.61 6.06 -7.27
CA VAL A 5 -2.90 5.46 -6.90
C VAL A 5 -2.97 3.97 -7.26
N GLY A 6 -2.45 3.59 -8.44
CA GLY A 6 -2.38 2.17 -8.84
C GLY A 6 -1.47 1.35 -7.93
N ILE A 7 -0.32 1.88 -7.51
CA ILE A 7 0.61 1.21 -6.59
C ILE A 7 0.00 1.10 -5.20
N GLU A 8 -0.60 2.18 -4.69
CA GLU A 8 -1.31 2.20 -3.40
C GLU A 8 -2.44 1.18 -3.37
N PHE A 9 -3.20 1.07 -4.47
CA PHE A 9 -4.24 0.05 -4.63
C PHE A 9 -3.68 -1.36 -4.53
N LEU A 10 -2.65 -1.67 -5.31
CA LEU A 10 -2.06 -3.02 -5.31
C LEU A 10 -1.47 -3.38 -3.95
N LEU A 11 -0.71 -2.48 -3.33
CA LEU A 11 -0.11 -2.70 -2.02
C LEU A 11 -1.18 -2.79 -0.93
N GLY A 12 -2.14 -1.86 -0.93
CA GLY A 12 -3.20 -1.81 0.07
C GLY A 12 -4.12 -3.01 -0.01
N LEU A 13 -4.53 -3.42 -1.22
CA LEU A 13 -5.29 -4.65 -1.41
C LEU A 13 -4.48 -5.89 -0.98
N GLY A 14 -3.18 -5.94 -1.30
CA GLY A 14 -2.30 -7.01 -0.83
C GLY A 14 -2.27 -7.13 0.69
N ILE A 15 -2.09 -6.01 1.40
CA ILE A 15 -2.17 -5.96 2.86
C ILE A 15 -3.56 -6.41 3.35
N ALA A 16 -4.63 -5.92 2.72
CA ALA A 16 -5.99 -6.27 3.10
C ALA A 16 -6.26 -7.79 2.96
N LEU A 17 -5.79 -8.41 1.88
CA LEU A 17 -5.91 -9.85 1.65
C LEU A 17 -5.09 -10.66 2.68
N LEU A 18 -3.91 -10.19 3.07
CA LEU A 18 -3.10 -10.83 4.12
C LEU A 18 -3.79 -10.82 5.49
N PHE A 19 -4.59 -9.79 5.76
CA PHE A 19 -5.34 -9.65 7.02
C PHE A 19 -6.82 -10.02 6.91
N PHE A 20 -7.25 -10.54 5.75
CA PHE A 20 -8.62 -11.03 5.55
C PHE A 20 -8.80 -12.37 6.26
N GLY A 21 -9.70 -12.43 7.24
CA GLY A 21 -9.90 -13.57 8.14
C GLY A 21 -9.46 -13.31 9.58
N GLU A 22 -9.18 -14.37 10.34
CA GLU A 22 -8.89 -14.34 11.79
C GLU A 22 -7.39 -14.24 12.13
N ALA A 23 -6.61 -13.51 11.34
CA ALA A 23 -5.21 -13.31 11.65
C ALA A 23 -5.06 -12.57 12.99
N LYS A 24 -4.66 -13.26 14.07
CA LYS A 24 -4.43 -12.66 15.40
C LYS A 24 -3.44 -11.50 15.37
N SER A 25 -2.52 -11.51 14.41
CA SER A 25 -1.55 -10.43 14.16
C SER A 25 -2.21 -9.12 13.70
N LYS A 26 -3.41 -9.17 13.11
CA LYS A 26 -4.16 -7.99 12.63
C LYS A 26 -4.28 -6.90 13.70
N ASN A 27 -4.61 -7.29 14.92
CA ASN A 27 -4.85 -6.35 16.02
C ASN A 27 -3.60 -5.58 16.46
N PHE A 28 -2.41 -6.09 16.16
CA PHE A 28 -1.15 -5.44 16.49
C PHE A 28 -0.52 -4.76 15.28
N VAL A 29 -0.58 -5.40 14.10
CA VAL A 29 0.11 -4.93 12.90
C VAL A 29 -0.67 -3.82 12.18
N MET A 30 -2.00 -3.90 12.10
CA MET A 30 -2.79 -2.87 11.41
C MET A 30 -2.62 -1.48 12.04
N PRO A 31 -2.67 -1.30 13.38
CA PRO A 31 -2.40 0.01 13.98
C PRO A 31 -1.04 0.59 13.59
N ILE A 32 0.00 -0.25 13.49
CA ILE A 32 1.35 0.18 13.07
C ILE A 32 1.34 0.61 11.60
N ILE A 33 0.69 -0.17 10.74
CA ILE A 33 0.53 0.15 9.31
C ILE A 33 -0.21 1.47 9.13
N LEU A 34 -1.16 1.82 10.01
CA LEU A 34 -1.95 3.05 9.93
C LEU A 34 -1.19 4.31 10.40
N LEU A 35 -0.04 4.18 11.05
CA LEU A 35 0.71 5.34 11.57
C LEU A 35 1.06 6.40 10.50
N PRO A 36 1.52 6.05 9.28
CA PRO A 36 1.91 7.03 8.27
C PRO A 36 0.78 8.00 7.90
N MET A 37 -0.45 7.50 7.75
CA MET A 37 -1.60 8.32 7.33
C MET A 37 -2.08 9.28 8.43
N MET A 38 -1.66 9.07 9.69
CA MET A 38 -2.00 9.95 10.81
C MET A 38 -1.09 11.18 10.89
N VAL A 39 0.04 11.18 10.17
CA VAL A 39 1.01 12.27 10.18
C VAL A 39 0.57 13.38 9.22
N ALA A 40 0.66 14.64 9.66
CA ALA A 40 0.30 15.78 8.82
C ALA A 40 1.15 15.81 7.52
N PRO A 41 0.57 16.07 6.35
CA PRO A 41 1.30 16.03 5.07
C PRO A 41 2.56 16.90 5.03
N VAL A 42 2.53 18.06 5.68
CA VAL A 42 3.70 18.95 5.78
C VAL A 42 4.86 18.29 6.53
N ILE A 43 4.55 17.56 7.61
CA ILE A 43 5.55 16.82 8.39
C ILE A 43 6.11 15.66 7.56
N VAL A 44 5.25 14.94 6.83
CA VAL A 44 5.69 13.88 5.92
C VAL A 44 6.65 14.43 4.87
N GLY A 45 6.28 15.54 4.21
CA GLY A 45 7.15 16.19 3.23
C GLY A 45 8.51 16.61 3.81
N TYR A 46 8.53 17.15 5.03
CA TYR A 46 9.78 17.50 5.70
C TYR A 46 10.61 16.28 6.08
N MET A 47 9.99 15.23 6.61
CA MET A 47 10.64 13.98 6.99
C MET A 47 11.31 13.32 5.77
N TRP A 48 10.56 13.15 4.68
CA TRP A 48 11.12 12.57 3.45
C TRP A 48 12.19 13.46 2.82
N ARG A 49 12.07 14.79 2.90
CA ARG A 49 13.15 15.69 2.48
C ARG A 49 14.45 15.43 3.24
N LEU A 50 14.39 15.13 4.54
CA LEU A 50 15.58 14.75 5.32
C LEU A 50 16.13 13.39 4.89
N LEU A 51 15.24 12.39 4.68
CA LEU A 51 15.64 11.06 4.20
C LEU A 51 16.37 11.12 2.84
N TYR A 52 15.92 12.03 1.97
CA TYR A 52 16.42 12.25 0.61
C TYR A 52 17.64 13.18 0.51
N GLN A 53 18.21 13.67 1.62
CA GLN A 53 19.38 14.53 1.55
C GLN A 53 20.56 13.83 0.87
N VAL A 54 21.23 14.54 -0.06
CA VAL A 54 22.28 13.95 -0.90
C VAL A 54 23.49 13.51 -0.06
N GLN A 55 23.94 14.38 0.85
CA GLN A 55 25.17 14.18 1.63
C GLN A 55 24.94 13.44 2.96
N THR A 56 23.81 13.71 3.61
CA THR A 56 23.53 13.30 5.01
C THR A 56 22.31 12.39 5.12
N GLY A 57 21.61 12.12 4.01
CA GLY A 57 20.39 11.34 4.02
C GLY A 57 20.67 9.84 4.19
N PRO A 58 19.90 9.13 5.05
CA PRO A 58 20.06 7.70 5.27
C PRO A 58 19.91 6.87 3.99
N PHE A 59 19.11 7.29 3.00
CA PHE A 59 18.97 6.55 1.76
C PHE A 59 20.27 6.51 0.95
N ASN A 60 20.94 7.65 0.79
CA ASN A 60 22.24 7.67 0.11
C ASN A 60 23.34 7.02 0.94
N TYR A 61 23.25 7.06 2.27
CA TYR A 61 24.15 6.31 3.14
C TYR A 61 24.05 4.80 2.91
N ILE A 62 22.83 4.25 2.87
CA ILE A 62 22.58 2.83 2.61
C ILE A 62 23.03 2.45 1.20
N LEU A 63 22.71 3.27 0.19
CA LEU A 63 23.15 3.02 -1.18
C LEU A 63 24.68 3.05 -1.30
N GLY A 64 25.33 4.01 -0.65
CA GLY A 64 26.79 4.12 -0.64
C GLY A 64 27.45 2.89 -0.03
N PHE A 65 26.87 2.32 1.04
CA PHE A 65 27.33 1.05 1.62
C PHE A 65 27.23 -0.13 0.64
N LEU A 66 26.22 -0.12 -0.23
CA LEU A 66 26.05 -1.12 -1.31
C LEU A 66 26.86 -0.79 -2.57
N GLY A 67 27.67 0.28 -2.56
CA GLY A 67 28.45 0.73 -3.73
C GLY A 67 27.62 1.43 -4.81
N LEU A 68 26.40 1.88 -4.48
CA LEU A 68 25.49 2.59 -5.38
C LEU A 68 25.39 4.08 -5.00
N GLY A 69 25.16 4.95 -5.99
CA GLY A 69 24.94 6.37 -5.75
C GLY A 69 26.21 7.20 -5.47
N PRO A 70 26.07 8.42 -4.93
CA PRO A 70 24.84 9.04 -4.40
C PRO A 70 23.85 9.47 -5.50
N TYR A 71 22.57 9.54 -5.15
CA TYR A 71 21.51 10.04 -6.02
C TYR A 71 20.95 11.38 -5.54
N GLU A 72 20.64 12.26 -6.49
CA GLU A 72 19.93 13.51 -6.28
C GLU A 72 18.41 13.31 -6.31
N TRP A 73 17.89 12.64 -5.29
CA TRP A 73 16.49 12.19 -5.20
C TRP A 73 15.45 13.24 -5.59
N THR A 74 15.60 14.48 -5.13
CA THR A 74 14.61 15.55 -5.35
C THR A 74 15.06 16.63 -6.33
N SER A 75 16.37 16.73 -6.62
CA SER A 75 16.93 17.78 -7.47
C SER A 75 17.09 17.36 -8.94
N ASN A 76 17.17 16.05 -9.22
CA ASN A 76 17.28 15.55 -10.59
C ASN A 76 15.91 15.20 -11.16
N VAL A 77 15.66 15.63 -12.40
CA VAL A 77 14.40 15.44 -13.14
C VAL A 77 13.98 13.97 -13.23
N SER A 78 14.93 13.04 -13.34
CA SER A 78 14.62 11.61 -13.47
C SER A 78 14.22 10.93 -12.15
N THR A 79 14.69 11.44 -11.01
CA THR A 79 14.47 10.85 -9.69
C THR A 79 13.47 11.62 -8.83
N ALA A 80 13.20 12.90 -9.15
CA ALA A 80 12.30 13.76 -8.39
C ALA A 80 10.88 13.19 -8.32
N LEU A 81 10.31 12.82 -9.46
CA LEU A 81 8.95 12.29 -9.51
C LEU A 81 8.82 10.93 -8.81
N PRO A 82 9.71 9.93 -9.05
CA PRO A 82 9.71 8.68 -8.28
C PRO A 82 9.83 8.90 -6.77
N SER A 83 10.67 9.84 -6.32
CA SER A 83 10.85 10.12 -4.88
C SER A 83 9.57 10.65 -4.24
N ILE A 84 8.85 11.52 -4.93
CA ILE A 84 7.54 12.00 -4.45
C ILE A 84 6.52 10.87 -4.41
N ILE A 85 6.48 10.03 -5.45
CA ILE A 85 5.57 8.86 -5.52
C ILE A 85 5.83 7.89 -4.36
N ILE A 86 7.09 7.62 -4.01
CA ILE A 86 7.41 6.72 -2.89
C ILE A 86 6.87 7.26 -1.57
N ALA A 87 7.03 8.56 -1.31
CA ALA A 87 6.52 9.20 -0.09
C ALA A 87 4.98 9.17 -0.02
N ASP A 88 4.33 9.45 -1.16
CA ASP A 88 2.87 9.43 -1.33
C ASP A 88 2.30 8.03 -1.09
N VAL A 89 2.87 7.02 -1.77
CA VAL A 89 2.50 5.61 -1.62
C VAL A 89 2.64 5.15 -0.17
N TRP A 90 3.75 5.49 0.49
CA TRP A 90 3.95 5.15 1.90
C TRP A 90 2.89 5.78 2.82
N GLN A 91 2.48 7.02 2.52
CA GLN A 91 1.49 7.73 3.33
C GLN A 91 0.06 7.21 3.12
N TRP A 92 -0.32 6.85 1.89
CA TRP A 92 -1.73 6.56 1.53
C TRP A 92 -2.07 5.08 1.39
N THR A 93 -1.11 4.20 1.15
CA THR A 93 -1.33 2.74 1.16
C THR A 93 -2.09 2.24 2.41
N PRO A 94 -1.83 2.75 3.63
CA PRO A 94 -2.56 2.32 4.82
C PRO A 94 -4.08 2.56 4.76
N PHE A 95 -4.49 3.70 4.19
CA PHE A 95 -5.90 4.02 4.00
C PHE A 95 -6.56 3.03 3.04
N VAL A 96 -5.88 2.74 1.93
CA VAL A 96 -6.37 1.78 0.94
C VAL A 96 -6.50 0.38 1.52
N ALA A 97 -5.53 -0.05 2.32
CA ALA A 97 -5.59 -1.32 3.04
C ALA A 97 -6.78 -1.39 3.99
N LEU A 98 -7.04 -0.32 4.75
CA LEU A 98 -8.15 -0.24 5.69
C LEU A 98 -9.50 -0.35 4.98
N VAL A 99 -9.71 0.45 3.94
CA VAL A 99 -10.96 0.47 3.18
C VAL A 99 -11.18 -0.85 2.45
N SER A 100 -10.13 -1.42 1.86
CA SER A 100 -10.19 -2.73 1.21
C SER A 100 -10.50 -3.86 2.20
N LEU A 101 -9.89 -3.84 3.39
CA LEU A 101 -10.14 -4.84 4.43
C LEU A 101 -11.56 -4.72 4.98
N ALA A 102 -12.06 -3.50 5.20
CA ALA A 102 -13.44 -3.26 5.60
C ALA A 102 -14.42 -3.77 4.53
N GLY A 103 -14.14 -3.49 3.26
CA GLY A 103 -14.90 -3.98 2.12
C GLY A 103 -14.95 -5.51 2.06
N LEU A 104 -13.78 -6.16 2.20
CA LEU A 104 -13.66 -7.62 2.26
C LEU A 104 -14.45 -8.20 3.43
N SER A 105 -14.34 -7.60 4.62
CA SER A 105 -15.02 -8.09 5.83
C SER A 105 -16.54 -7.95 5.77
N ALA A 106 -17.07 -7.12 4.86
CA ALA A 106 -18.50 -6.93 4.67
C ALA A 106 -19.11 -7.90 3.64
N LEU A 107 -18.28 -8.71 2.94
CA LEU A 107 -18.77 -9.64 1.94
C LEU A 107 -19.41 -10.88 2.61
N PRO A 108 -20.51 -11.44 2.05
CA PRO A 108 -21.13 -12.64 2.58
C PRO A 108 -20.17 -13.85 2.53
N GLN A 109 -19.95 -14.49 3.67
CA GLN A 109 -19.03 -15.63 3.76
C GLN A 109 -19.54 -16.85 2.98
N GLU A 110 -20.85 -17.02 2.86
CA GLU A 110 -21.44 -18.18 2.17
C GLU A 110 -21.02 -18.26 0.69
N LEU A 111 -20.73 -17.11 0.06
CA LEU A 111 -20.27 -17.07 -1.33
C LEU A 111 -18.84 -17.60 -1.49
N PHE A 112 -17.99 -17.42 -0.49
CA PHE A 112 -16.64 -17.97 -0.47
C PHE A 112 -16.65 -19.47 -0.23
N GLU A 113 -17.53 -19.94 0.66
CA GLU A 113 -17.74 -21.36 0.96
C GLU A 113 -18.34 -22.10 -0.24
N ALA A 114 -19.33 -21.52 -0.91
CA ALA A 114 -19.88 -22.07 -2.14
C ALA A 114 -18.82 -22.23 -3.24
N ALA A 115 -17.98 -21.21 -3.45
CA ALA A 115 -16.88 -21.30 -4.40
C ALA A 115 -15.84 -22.38 -4.03
N GLU A 116 -15.63 -22.63 -2.73
CA GLU A 116 -14.75 -23.69 -2.26
C GLU A 116 -15.34 -25.08 -2.50
N ILE A 117 -16.65 -25.24 -2.29
CA ILE A 117 -17.39 -26.48 -2.60
C ILE A 117 -17.33 -26.78 -4.11
N ASP A 118 -17.40 -25.74 -4.96
CA ASP A 118 -17.24 -25.85 -6.41
C ASP A 118 -15.79 -26.13 -6.87
N GLY A 119 -14.85 -26.25 -5.93
CA GLY A 119 -13.46 -26.58 -6.22
C GLY A 119 -12.62 -25.41 -6.74
N ALA A 120 -13.06 -24.16 -6.53
CA ALA A 120 -12.32 -22.99 -6.98
C ALA A 120 -11.02 -22.80 -6.16
N SER A 121 -9.89 -22.73 -6.86
CA SER A 121 -8.59 -22.40 -6.27
C SER A 121 -8.59 -20.99 -5.67
N SER A 122 -7.68 -20.69 -4.75
CA SER A 122 -7.58 -19.36 -4.11
C SER A 122 -7.39 -18.23 -5.13
N TRP A 123 -6.69 -18.49 -6.24
CA TRP A 123 -6.52 -17.52 -7.32
C TRP A 123 -7.81 -17.29 -8.12
N GLN A 124 -8.59 -18.35 -8.38
CA GLN A 124 -9.90 -18.22 -9.00
C GLN A 124 -10.88 -17.48 -8.08
N ARG A 125 -10.88 -17.78 -6.77
CA ARG A 125 -11.71 -17.06 -5.80
C ARG A 125 -11.34 -15.57 -5.77
N LEU A 126 -10.06 -15.22 -5.76
CA LEU A 126 -9.61 -13.84 -5.82
C LEU A 126 -10.12 -13.11 -7.08
N ILE A 127 -9.90 -13.69 -8.27
CA ILE A 127 -10.24 -13.03 -9.54
C ILE A 127 -11.73 -13.03 -9.83
N TYR A 128 -12.43 -14.14 -9.58
CA TYR A 128 -13.80 -14.34 -10.05
C TYR A 128 -14.86 -14.10 -8.96
N VAL A 129 -14.47 -14.04 -7.69
CA VAL A 129 -15.40 -13.79 -6.56
C VAL A 129 -15.03 -12.47 -5.87
N THR A 130 -13.83 -12.40 -5.31
CA THR A 130 -13.40 -11.27 -4.46
C THR A 130 -13.33 -9.95 -5.22
N LEU A 131 -12.56 -9.87 -6.31
CA LEU A 131 -12.39 -8.62 -7.07
C LEU A 131 -13.71 -8.07 -7.65
N PRO A 132 -14.59 -8.88 -8.28
CA PRO A 132 -15.89 -8.43 -8.77
C PRO A 132 -16.79 -7.91 -7.65
N MET A 133 -16.78 -8.55 -6.48
CA MET A 133 -17.56 -8.11 -5.32
C MET A 133 -17.01 -6.82 -4.71
N LEU A 134 -15.69 -6.64 -4.72
CA LEU A 134 -15.03 -5.41 -4.28
C LEU A 134 -15.14 -4.25 -5.28
N ARG A 135 -15.72 -4.41 -6.48
CA ARG A 135 -15.72 -3.38 -7.53
C ARG A 135 -16.10 -1.97 -7.07
N ARG A 136 -17.03 -1.85 -6.10
CA ARG A 136 -17.44 -0.55 -5.54
C ARG A 136 -16.36 0.07 -4.66
N VAL A 137 -15.69 -0.76 -3.86
CA VAL A 137 -14.55 -0.37 -3.01
C VAL A 137 -13.37 0.03 -3.90
N ILE A 138 -13.10 -0.75 -4.94
CA ILE A 138 -12.07 -0.46 -5.94
C ILE A 138 -12.35 0.87 -6.63
N ALA A 139 -13.60 1.12 -7.04
CA ALA A 139 -13.99 2.38 -7.64
C ALA A 139 -13.83 3.58 -6.70
N ILE A 140 -14.05 3.42 -5.39
CA ILE A 140 -13.83 4.50 -4.41
C ILE A 140 -12.33 4.80 -4.24
N VAL A 141 -11.48 3.78 -4.27
CA VAL A 141 -10.03 3.94 -4.06
C VAL A 141 -9.33 4.52 -5.30
N LEU A 142 -9.81 4.19 -6.51
CA LEU A 142 -9.16 4.57 -7.77
C LEU A 142 -9.63 5.93 -8.32
N VAL A 143 -10.55 6.62 -7.64
CA VAL A 143 -11.11 7.94 -8.03
C VAL A 143 -10.51 9.04 -7.17
#